data_AF-A0A4R2GSV8-F1
#
_entry.id   AF-A0A4R2GSV8-F1
#
_cell.length_a   1.000
_cell.length_b   1.000
_cell.length_c   1.000
_cell.angle_alpha   90.00
_cell.angle_beta   90.00
_cell.angle_gamma   90.00
#
_symmetry.space_group_name_H-M   'P 1'
#
loop_
_entity.id
_entity.type
_entity.pdbx_description
1 polymer ?
#
loop_
_entity_poly.entity_id
_entity_poly.type
_entity_poly.pdbx_seq_one_letter_code
_entity_poly.pdbx_strand_id
1 'polypeptide(L)'
;MTASQPAYVYKICPRGDWEAAQATGAFTGAAIDLADGYIHLSTAAQVHETARLHFRGQQNLALLEVETAALGAGLRYEPSRGGALFPHLYGPLPVAAVRRVWLLTNDTASARRSAANQQGSETVPVLPELNEF
;
A
#
# COMPACT_ATOMS: atom_id res chain seq x y z
N MET A 1 16.14 -5.63 23.74
CA MET A 1 15.37 -6.54 22.87
C MET A 1 15.07 -5.77 21.59
N THR A 2 15.74 -6.08 20.48
CA THR A 2 15.37 -5.51 19.18
C THR A 2 14.05 -6.14 18.78
N ALA A 3 12.99 -5.34 18.65
CA ALA A 3 11.78 -5.80 17.99
C ALA A 3 12.17 -6.27 16.58
N SER A 4 11.78 -7.49 16.21
CA SER A 4 11.99 -7.98 14.85
C SER A 4 11.26 -7.04 13.90
N GLN A 5 11.95 -6.52 12.88
CA GLN A 5 11.29 -5.69 11.87
C GLN A 5 10.21 -6.52 11.18
N PRO A 6 9.04 -5.93 10.85
CA PRO A 6 8.01 -6.67 10.15
C PRO A 6 8.53 -7.13 8.79
N ALA A 7 8.17 -8.34 8.37
CA ALA A 7 8.56 -8.88 7.06
C ALA A 7 7.97 -8.07 5.90
N TYR A 8 6.83 -7.40 6.14
CA TYR A 8 6.12 -6.62 5.14
C TYR A 8 5.71 -5.24 5.64
N VAL A 9 5.72 -4.30 4.71
CA VAL A 9 5.17 -2.94 4.83
C VAL A 9 4.27 -2.67 3.61
N TYR A 10 3.46 -1.62 3.71
CA TYR A 10 2.33 -1.43 2.83
C TYR A 10 2.32 -0.04 2.21
N LYS A 11 2.01 0.03 0.90
CA LYS A 11 1.78 1.28 0.18
C LYS A 11 0.35 1.31 -0.34
N ILE A 12 -0.38 2.39 -0.06
CA ILE A 12 -1.59 2.74 -0.80
C ILE A 12 -1.22 3.80 -1.84
N CYS A 13 -1.60 3.58 -3.09
CA CYS A 13 -1.39 4.54 -4.18
C CYS A 13 -2.52 4.48 -5.22
N PRO A 14 -2.66 5.50 -6.07
CA PRO A 14 -3.48 5.39 -7.27
C PRO A 14 -3.05 4.19 -8.12
N ARG A 15 -4.03 3.43 -8.60
CA ARG A 15 -3.82 2.26 -9.45
C ARG A 15 -3.02 2.62 -10.71
N GLY A 16 -3.31 3.77 -11.32
CA GLY A 16 -2.59 4.24 -12.50
C GLY A 16 -1.10 4.46 -12.24
N ASP A 17 -0.73 4.97 -11.07
CA ASP A 17 0.67 5.16 -10.70
C ASP A 17 1.38 3.81 -10.50
N TRP A 18 0.68 2.81 -9.96
CA TRP A 18 1.21 1.45 -9.87
C TRP A 18 1.38 0.80 -11.25
N GLU A 19 0.41 0.96 -12.16
CA GLU A 19 0.51 0.47 -13.54
C GLU A 19 1.70 1.12 -14.28
N ALA A 20 1.90 2.42 -14.11
CA ALA A 20 3.06 3.13 -14.65
C ALA A 20 4.38 2.60 -14.06
N ALA A 21 4.42 2.37 -12.74
CA ALA A 21 5.59 1.82 -12.06
C ALA A 21 5.96 0.42 -12.58
N GLN A 22 4.97 -0.43 -12.85
CA GLN A 22 5.20 -1.75 -13.43
C GLN A 22 5.87 -1.66 -14.81
N ALA A 23 5.53 -0.66 -15.62
CA ALA A 23 6.14 -0.45 -16.93
C ALA A 23 7.60 0.07 -16.84
N THR A 24 7.94 0.83 -15.79
CA THR A 24 9.28 1.43 -15.61
C THR A 24 10.19 0.63 -14.67
N GLY A 25 9.63 -0.34 -13.94
CA GLY A 25 10.34 -1.19 -12.97
C GLY A 25 10.41 -0.63 -11.55
N ALA A 26 9.95 0.61 -11.31
CA ALA A 26 9.93 1.19 -9.97
C ALA A 26 8.85 2.26 -9.78
N PHE A 27 8.27 2.30 -8.58
CA PHE A 27 7.36 3.35 -8.14
C PHE A 27 8.16 4.48 -7.49
N THR A 28 8.13 5.68 -8.05
CA THR A 28 8.96 6.82 -7.63
C THR A 28 8.30 7.72 -6.59
N GLY A 29 7.09 7.40 -6.14
CA GLY A 29 6.31 8.20 -5.19
C GLY A 29 5.10 8.87 -5.82
N ALA A 30 4.05 9.04 -5.01
CA ALA A 30 2.92 9.92 -5.32
C ALA A 30 3.29 11.38 -5.03
N ALA A 31 2.40 12.33 -5.37
CA ALA A 31 2.67 13.76 -5.19
C ALA A 31 3.14 14.15 -3.78
N ILE A 32 2.55 13.56 -2.73
CA ILE A 32 2.97 13.81 -1.33
C ILE A 32 4.34 13.22 -1.01
N ASP A 33 4.65 12.03 -1.54
CA ASP A 33 5.94 11.39 -1.32
C ASP A 33 7.07 12.21 -1.93
N LEU A 34 6.82 12.77 -3.12
CA LEU A 34 7.78 13.64 -3.81
C LEU A 34 7.97 14.98 -3.07
N ALA A 35 6.90 15.52 -2.49
CA ALA A 35 6.96 16.75 -1.70
C ALA A 35 7.75 16.56 -0.39
N ASP A 36 7.55 15.43 0.28
CA ASP A 36 8.20 15.13 1.57
C ASP A 36 9.60 14.50 1.41
N GLY A 37 9.93 14.02 0.21
CA GLY A 37 11.25 13.48 -0.14
C GLY A 37 11.43 12.00 0.22
N TYR A 38 10.36 11.28 0.54
CA TYR A 38 10.36 9.84 0.82
C TYR A 38 8.98 9.22 0.54
N ILE A 39 8.96 7.92 0.26
CA ILE A 39 7.73 7.17 0.04
C ILE A 39 7.14 6.77 1.39
N HIS A 40 5.94 7.25 1.66
CA HIS A 40 5.17 6.87 2.85
C HIS A 40 4.70 5.43 2.74
N LEU A 41 5.09 4.62 3.71
CA LEU A 41 4.62 3.25 3.89
C LEU A 41 3.86 3.15 5.22
N SER A 42 3.18 2.04 5.43
CA SER A 42 2.53 1.69 6.69
C SER A 42 2.89 0.27 7.08
N THR A 43 2.92 -0.02 8.38
CA THR A 43 2.88 -1.41 8.86
C THR A 43 1.46 -1.97 8.72
N ALA A 44 1.29 -3.29 8.90
CA ALA A 44 -0.03 -3.94 8.91
C ALA A 44 -0.99 -3.31 9.94
N ALA A 45 -0.47 -2.92 11.12
CA ALA A 45 -1.28 -2.28 12.17
C ALA A 45 -1.68 -0.82 11.83
N GLN A 46 -1.00 -0.18 10.87
CA GLN A 46 -1.21 1.22 10.52
C GLN A 46 -2.06 1.41 9.26
N VAL A 47 -2.02 0.44 8.33
CA VAL A 47 -2.52 0.62 6.97
C VAL A 47 -4.03 0.94 6.91
N HIS A 48 -4.85 0.34 7.78
CA HIS A 48 -6.29 0.62 7.85
C HIS A 48 -6.58 2.06 8.22
N GLU A 49 -5.93 2.56 9.27
CA GLU A 49 -6.14 3.95 9.71
C GLU A 49 -5.54 4.96 8.72
N THR A 50 -4.44 4.60 8.05
CA THR A 50 -3.90 5.38 6.92
C THR A 50 -4.91 5.48 5.78
N ALA A 51 -5.55 4.36 5.41
CA ALA A 51 -6.58 4.35 4.38
C ALA A 51 -7.77 5.26 4.76
N ARG A 52 -8.24 5.15 6.01
CA ARG A 52 -9.39 5.92 6.52
C ARG A 52 -9.15 7.42 6.57
N LEU A 53 -7.94 7.84 6.94
CA LEU A 53 -7.61 9.25 7.11
C LEU A 53 -7.25 9.95 5.80
N HIS A 54 -6.62 9.24 4.85
CA HIS A 54 -6.03 9.88 3.66
C HIS A 54 -6.70 9.50 2.34
N PHE A 55 -7.40 8.36 2.29
CA PHE A 55 -7.91 7.80 1.05
C PHE A 55 -9.43 7.64 1.01
N ARG A 56 -10.13 8.06 2.08
CA ARG A 56 -11.59 8.05 2.16
C ARG A 56 -12.23 8.76 0.96
N GLY A 57 -13.18 8.11 0.32
CA GLY A 57 -13.89 8.65 -0.84
C GLY A 57 -13.16 8.52 -2.18
N GLN A 58 -11.88 8.13 -2.17
CA GLN A 58 -11.10 7.94 -3.40
C GLN A 58 -11.37 6.56 -4.00
N GLN A 59 -11.29 6.47 -5.32
CA GLN A 59 -11.46 5.22 -6.07
C GLN A 59 -10.19 4.91 -6.86
N ASN A 60 -10.14 3.73 -7.48
CA ASN A 60 -9.02 3.28 -8.30
C ASN A 60 -7.70 3.32 -7.52
N LEU A 61 -7.70 2.75 -6.32
CA LEU A 61 -6.52 2.62 -5.48
C LEU A 61 -6.01 1.18 -5.51
N ALA A 62 -4.71 1.04 -5.29
CA ALA A 62 -4.05 -0.24 -5.05
C ALA A 62 -3.38 -0.23 -3.68
N LEU A 63 -3.42 -1.37 -3.00
CA LEU A 63 -2.57 -1.69 -1.87
C LEU A 63 -1.45 -2.61 -2.31
N LEU A 64 -0.21 -2.24 -2.01
CA LEU A 64 0.99 -3.02 -2.30
C LEU A 64 1.53 -3.58 -0.98
N GLU A 65 1.70 -4.89 -0.88
CA GLU A 65 2.50 -5.53 0.17
C GLU A 65 3.95 -5.63 -0.30
N VAL A 66 4.85 -5.03 0.45
CA VAL A 66 6.25 -4.84 0.09
C VAL A 66 7.13 -5.58 1.08
N GLU A 67 8.04 -6.42 0.59
CA GLU A 67 9.00 -7.12 1.42
C GLU A 67 10.07 -6.17 1.95
N THR A 68 10.18 -6.06 3.28
CA THR A 68 11.12 -5.10 3.91
C THR A 68 12.57 -5.43 3.65
N ALA A 69 12.93 -6.71 3.56
CA ALA A 69 14.28 -7.16 3.25
C ALA A 69 14.78 -6.67 1.87
N ALA A 70 13.88 -6.48 0.92
CA ALA A 70 14.21 -5.99 -0.42
C ALA A 70 14.46 -4.47 -0.49
N LEU A 71 14.14 -3.72 0.57
CA LEU A 71 14.27 -2.26 0.61
C LEU A 71 15.63 -1.79 1.16
N GLY A 72 16.35 -2.68 1.83
CA GLY A 72 17.68 -2.40 2.38
C GLY A 72 17.72 -1.17 3.28
N ALA A 73 18.81 -0.39 3.18
CA ALA A 73 19.06 0.78 4.03
C ALA A 73 18.19 2.01 3.70
N GLY A 74 17.40 1.95 2.61
CA GLY A 74 16.46 3.02 2.26
C GLY A 74 15.25 3.06 3.18
N LEU A 75 14.89 1.94 3.82
CA LEU A 75 13.76 1.85 4.74
C LEU A 75 14.15 2.36 6.13
N ARG A 76 13.44 3.38 6.62
CA ARG A 76 13.62 3.96 7.96
C ARG A 76 12.31 4.00 8.70
N TYR A 77 12.35 3.79 10.01
CA TYR A 77 11.19 3.90 10.89
C TYR A 77 11.31 5.18 11.71
N GLU A 78 10.43 6.14 11.45
CA GLU A 78 10.52 7.48 12.03
C GLU A 78 9.23 7.86 12.76
N PRO A 79 9.32 8.62 13.87
CA PRO A 79 8.15 9.09 14.59
C PRO A 79 7.24 9.92 13.68
N SER A 80 5.96 9.61 13.70
CA SER A 80 4.91 10.36 13.00
C SER A 80 3.76 10.64 13.97
N ARG A 81 2.52 10.62 13.49
CA ARG A 81 1.31 10.87 14.29
C ARG A 81 1.27 10.01 15.57
N GLY A 82 1.00 10.65 16.70
CA GLY A 82 0.89 9.99 18.00
C GLY A 82 2.18 9.34 18.52
N GLY A 83 3.34 9.69 17.95
CA GLY A 83 4.63 9.10 18.33
C GLY A 83 4.86 7.67 17.80
N ALA A 84 3.94 7.14 17.00
CA ALA A 84 4.11 5.85 16.35
C ALA A 84 5.17 5.94 15.25
N LEU A 85 5.98 4.89 15.11
CA LEU A 85 6.99 4.80 14.07
C LEU A 85 6.36 4.35 12.75
N PHE A 86 6.44 5.17 11.71
CA PHE A 86 6.01 4.83 10.36
C PHE A 86 7.22 4.47 9.48
N PRO A 87 7.08 3.47 8.60
CA PRO A 87 8.11 3.16 7.62
C PRO A 87 8.11 4.23 6.51
N HIS A 88 9.28 4.81 6.25
CA HIS A 88 9.56 5.72 5.15
C HIS A 88 10.66 5.13 4.29
N LEU A 89 10.44 5.08 2.98
CA LEU A 89 11.45 4.63 2.02
C LEU A 89 12.09 5.82 1.31
N TYR A 90 13.38 6.00 1.55
CA TYR A 90 14.22 6.99 0.88
C TYR A 90 14.77 6.41 -0.43
N GLY A 91 14.08 6.74 -1.53
CA GLY A 91 14.39 6.24 -2.86
C GLY A 91 13.18 5.58 -3.53
N PRO A 92 13.34 5.11 -4.78
CA PRO A 92 12.26 4.47 -5.50
C PRO A 92 11.92 3.11 -4.88
N LEU A 93 10.63 2.74 -4.89
CA LEU A 93 10.15 1.42 -4.52
C LEU A 93 10.30 0.47 -5.73
N PRO A 94 11.18 -0.55 -5.69
CA PRO A 94 11.32 -1.49 -6.79
C PRO A 94 10.05 -2.33 -6.94
N VAL A 95 9.56 -2.50 -8.17
CA VAL A 95 8.41 -3.39 -8.44
C VAL A 95 8.68 -4.82 -7.97
N ALA A 96 9.94 -5.27 -8.08
CA ALA A 96 10.37 -6.59 -7.63
C ALA A 96 10.29 -6.82 -6.10
N ALA A 97 10.18 -5.74 -5.31
CA ALA A 97 9.98 -5.81 -3.87
C ALA A 97 8.51 -6.03 -3.48
N VAL A 98 7.57 -5.83 -4.42
CA VAL A 98 6.13 -6.02 -4.19
C VAL A 98 5.79 -7.50 -4.31
N ARG A 99 5.15 -8.05 -3.28
CA ARG A 99 4.79 -9.48 -3.20
C ARG A 99 3.31 -9.73 -3.47
N ARG A 100 2.45 -8.80 -3.07
CA ARG A 100 1.02 -8.87 -3.33
C ARG A 100 0.48 -7.48 -3.65
N VAL A 101 -0.55 -7.47 -4.48
CA VAL A 101 -1.30 -6.28 -4.83
C VAL A 101 -2.76 -6.58 -4.57
N TRP A 102 -3.49 -5.59 -4.05
CA TRP A 102 -4.94 -5.64 -3.95
C TRP A 102 -5.54 -4.37 -4.52
N LEU A 103 -6.59 -4.50 -5.32
CA LEU A 103 -7.38 -3.36 -5.74
C LEU A 103 -8.33 -2.98 -4.61
N LEU A 104 -8.31 -1.72 -4.21
CA LEU A 104 -9.20 -1.22 -3.17
C LEU A 104 -10.45 -0.66 -3.84
N THR A 105 -11.60 -1.21 -3.47
CA THR A 105 -12.89 -0.67 -3.84
C THR A 105 -13.41 0.13 -2.67
N ASN A 106 -13.65 1.43 -2.86
CA ASN A 106 -14.39 2.21 -1.88
C ASN A 106 -15.84 1.76 -1.92
N ASP A 107 -16.19 0.84 -1.04
CA ASP A 107 -17.49 0.23 -0.99
C ASP A 107 -18.46 1.16 -0.25
N THR A 108 -19.30 1.85 -1.02
CA THR A 108 -20.63 2.27 -0.54
C THR A 108 -21.75 1.43 -1.18
N ALA A 109 -21.42 0.38 -1.96
CA ALA A 109 -22.35 -0.40 -2.80
C ALA A 109 -22.22 -1.96 -2.81
N SER A 110 -21.18 -2.59 -2.29
CA SER A 110 -21.00 -4.04 -2.13
C SER A 110 -21.58 -4.64 -0.84
N ALA A 111 -22.41 -3.90 -0.10
CA ALA A 111 -23.47 -4.51 0.73
C ALA A 111 -24.45 -5.41 -0.05
N ARG A 112 -24.29 -5.59 -1.39
CA ARG A 112 -25.17 -6.42 -2.23
C ARG A 112 -24.49 -7.38 -3.22
N ARG A 113 -23.22 -7.76 -3.05
CA ARG A 113 -22.61 -8.78 -3.94
C ARG A 113 -21.79 -9.84 -3.20
N SER A 114 -22.45 -10.53 -2.28
CA SER A 114 -22.08 -11.91 -1.90
C SER A 114 -22.98 -12.90 -2.63
N ALA A 115 -22.73 -13.13 -3.92
CA ALA A 115 -23.08 -14.35 -4.66
C ALA A 115 -22.74 -14.15 -6.15
N ALA A 116 -22.12 -15.17 -6.75
CA ALA A 116 -21.80 -15.31 -8.17
C ALA A 116 -20.67 -14.42 -8.71
N ASN A 117 -19.48 -14.99 -8.91
CA ASN A 117 -19.20 -15.78 -10.10
C ASN A 117 -17.75 -16.32 -10.06
N GLN A 118 -17.61 -17.64 -10.20
CA GLN A 118 -16.33 -18.29 -10.48
C GLN A 118 -16.18 -18.35 -12.01
N GLN A 119 -15.20 -17.63 -12.56
CA GLN A 119 -14.55 -18.00 -13.83
C GLN A 119 -13.31 -17.14 -14.09
N GLY A 120 -12.27 -17.80 -14.60
CA GLY A 120 -10.88 -17.34 -14.66
C GLY A 120 -10.65 -16.06 -15.46
N SER A 121 -9.85 -15.18 -14.85
CA SER A 121 -8.99 -14.13 -15.41
C SER A 121 -8.14 -13.69 -14.21
N GLU A 122 -6.83 -13.49 -14.35
CA GLU A 122 -5.88 -13.24 -13.25
C GLU A 122 -6.44 -12.27 -12.19
N THR A 123 -7.08 -12.83 -11.16
CA THR A 123 -7.81 -12.04 -10.19
C THR A 123 -6.79 -11.55 -9.18
N VAL A 124 -6.40 -10.28 -9.31
CA VAL A 124 -5.77 -9.57 -8.21
C VAL A 124 -6.75 -9.67 -7.03
N PRO A 125 -6.34 -10.29 -5.90
CA PRO A 125 -7.24 -10.44 -4.77
C PRO A 125 -7.72 -9.06 -4.29
N VAL A 126 -8.93 -8.99 -3.74
CA VAL A 126 -9.42 -7.82 -3.00
C VAL A 126 -9.20 -8.12 -1.51
N LEU A 127 -8.61 -7.22 -0.73
CA LEU A 127 -8.52 -7.40 0.73
C LEU A 127 -9.85 -7.00 1.37
N PRO A 128 -10.64 -7.95 1.89
CA PRO A 128 -11.95 -7.61 2.44
C PRO A 128 -11.85 -6.68 3.65
N GLU A 129 -10.78 -6.73 4.44
CA GLU A 129 -10.64 -5.92 5.66
C GLU A 129 -10.32 -4.43 5.40
N LEU A 130 -9.92 -4.09 4.17
CA LEU A 130 -9.65 -2.71 3.75
C LEU A 130 -10.75 -2.18 2.81
N ASN A 131 -11.94 -2.78 2.77
CA ASN A 131 -13.00 -2.29 1.87
C ASN A 131 -13.85 -1.14 2.44
N GLU A 132 -13.66 -0.75 3.72
CA GLU A 132 -14.54 0.19 4.44
C GLU A 132 -13.77 1.35 5.11
N PHE A 133 -13.02 2.13 4.34
CA PHE A 133 -12.23 3.26 4.87
C PHE A 133 -12.66 4.65 4.35
#